data_AF-A0A527GJK3-F1
#
_entry.id   AF-A0A527GJK3-F1
#
_cell.length_a   1.000
_cell.length_b   1.000
_cell.length_c   1.000
_cell.angle_alpha   90.00
_cell.angle_beta   90.00
_cell.angle_gamma   90.00
#
_symmetry.space_group_name_H-M   'P 1'
#
loop_
_entity.id
_entity.type
_entity.pdbx_description
1 polymer ?
#
loop_
_entity_poly.entity_id
_entity_poly.type
_entity_poly.pdbx_seq_one_letter_code
_entity_poly.pdbx_strand_id
1 'polypeptide(L)'
;RLIDAGAKTVGSVEAGLRMAEAAMGGLGSVSVFMDRASQQWPFTVEARSSQPVLACLGSQYAGWNLSGQDYFAMGSGPARALARVEPLFETLSYRDIASSAV
;
A
#
# COMPACT_ATOMS: atom_id res chain seq x y z
N ARG A 1 4.26 15.44 -1.82
CA ARG A 1 4.75 15.55 -3.22
C ARG A 1 3.96 14.55 -4.06
N LEU A 2 3.52 14.90 -5.27
CA LEU A 2 2.84 13.96 -6.16
C LEU A 2 3.86 13.14 -6.98
N ILE A 3 3.66 11.83 -7.06
CA ILE A 3 4.43 10.91 -7.91
C ILE A 3 3.40 10.19 -8.80
N ASP A 4 3.48 10.40 -10.11
CA ASP A 4 2.64 9.70 -11.08
C ASP A 4 3.30 8.38 -11.49
N ALA A 5 2.71 7.26 -11.05
CA ALA A 5 3.21 5.92 -11.31
C ALA A 5 2.44 5.16 -12.42
N GLY A 6 1.50 5.82 -13.11
CA GLY A 6 0.69 5.12 -14.14
C GLY A 6 -0.49 5.88 -14.76
N ALA A 7 -0.75 7.13 -14.36
CA ALA A 7 -1.87 7.92 -14.89
C ALA A 7 -1.52 8.61 -16.23
N LYS A 8 -0.36 9.28 -16.30
CA LYS A 8 0.16 9.91 -17.54
C LYS A 8 1.49 9.31 -17.99
N THR A 9 1.94 8.27 -17.31
CA THR A 9 3.19 7.56 -17.62
C THR A 9 2.91 6.07 -17.73
N VAL A 10 3.80 5.33 -18.39
CA VAL A 10 3.68 3.87 -18.54
C VAL A 10 3.89 3.14 -17.20
N GLY A 11 4.66 3.73 -16.29
CA GLY A 11 5.13 3.05 -15.08
C GLY A 11 6.18 1.97 -15.37
N SER A 12 6.44 1.12 -14.38
CA SER A 12 7.33 -0.04 -14.52
C SER A 12 7.05 -1.05 -13.40
N VAL A 13 7.56 -2.28 -13.56
CA VAL A 13 7.50 -3.30 -12.50
C VAL A 13 8.13 -2.78 -11.21
N GLU A 14 9.32 -2.17 -11.31
CA GLU A 14 10.01 -1.58 -10.15
C GLU A 14 9.19 -0.47 -9.49
N ALA A 15 8.53 0.39 -10.26
CA ALA A 15 7.65 1.42 -9.70
C ALA A 15 6.47 0.78 -8.93
N GLY A 16 5.89 -0.29 -9.46
CA GLY A 16 4.85 -1.07 -8.80
C GLY A 16 5.32 -1.72 -7.50
N LEU A 17 6.50 -2.34 -7.50
CA LEU A 17 7.10 -2.95 -6.30
C LEU A 17 7.34 -1.89 -5.23
N ARG A 18 7.94 -0.75 -5.59
CA ARG A 18 8.17 0.37 -4.65
C ARG A 18 6.88 0.97 -4.11
N MET A 19 5.85 1.09 -4.96
CA MET A 19 4.54 1.57 -4.54
C MET A 19 3.88 0.60 -3.56
N ALA A 20 3.99 -0.71 -3.79
CA ALA A 20 3.47 -1.73 -2.89
C ALA A 20 4.21 -1.73 -1.53
N GLU A 21 5.54 -1.64 -1.53
CA GLU A 21 6.35 -1.54 -0.30
C GLU A 21 6.03 -0.25 0.48
N ALA A 22 5.85 0.87 -0.22
CA ALA A 22 5.42 2.13 0.39
C ALA A 22 4.01 2.01 0.98
N ALA A 23 3.08 1.36 0.28
CA ALA A 23 1.74 1.10 0.80
C ALA A 23 1.79 0.21 2.05
N MET A 24 2.73 -0.73 2.17
CA MET A 24 2.97 -1.54 3.36
C MET A 24 3.69 -0.79 4.50
N GLY A 25 3.92 0.53 4.36
CA GLY A 25 4.55 1.36 5.39
C GLY A 25 6.02 1.01 5.65
N GLY A 26 6.69 0.37 4.69
CA GLY A 26 8.06 -0.14 4.86
C GLY A 26 8.16 -1.36 5.79
N LEU A 27 7.03 -1.92 6.23
CA LEU A 27 6.98 -3.08 7.12
C LEU A 27 6.88 -4.42 6.37
N GLY A 28 7.08 -4.40 5.05
CA GLY A 28 7.11 -5.59 4.21
C GLY A 28 8.01 -5.41 3.00
N SER A 29 8.45 -6.52 2.42
CA SER A 29 9.18 -6.57 1.17
C SER A 29 8.29 -7.16 0.08
N VAL A 30 8.35 -6.59 -1.12
CA VAL A 30 7.60 -7.08 -2.27
C VAL A 30 8.58 -7.35 -3.40
N SER A 31 8.58 -8.59 -3.91
CA SER A 31 9.45 -9.01 -5.02
C SER A 31 8.65 -9.71 -6.09
N VAL A 32 9.13 -9.66 -7.32
CA VAL A 32 8.60 -10.44 -8.43
C VAL A 32 9.57 -11.58 -8.76
N PHE A 33 9.04 -12.75 -9.09
CA PHE A 33 9.83 -13.84 -9.63
C PHE A 33 9.06 -14.61 -10.71
N MET A 34 9.80 -15.40 -11.49
CA MET A 34 9.21 -16.26 -12.49
C MET A 34 8.93 -17.63 -11.89
N ASP A 35 7.66 -17.94 -11.65
CA ASP A 35 7.22 -19.28 -11.28
C ASP A 35 6.97 -20.13 -12.53
N ARG A 36 7.93 -21.01 -12.84
CA ARG A 36 7.83 -21.91 -14.00
C ARG A 36 6.81 -23.04 -13.81
N ALA A 37 6.36 -23.30 -12.58
CA ALA A 37 5.30 -24.27 -12.32
C ALA A 37 3.91 -23.68 -12.64
N SER A 38 3.75 -22.36 -12.49
CA SER A 38 2.53 -21.62 -12.85
C SER A 38 2.49 -21.32 -14.36
N GLN A 39 2.01 -22.29 -15.14
CA GLN A 39 1.98 -22.17 -16.60
C GLN A 39 1.10 -21.02 -17.12
N GLN A 40 0.03 -20.68 -16.40
CA GLN A 40 -0.88 -19.59 -16.80
C GLN A 40 -0.39 -18.21 -16.34
N TRP A 41 0.31 -18.15 -15.20
CA TRP A 41 0.73 -16.89 -14.57
C TRP A 41 2.17 -17.00 -14.08
N PRO A 42 3.15 -16.99 -15.01
CA PRO A 42 4.55 -17.20 -14.64
C PRO A 42 5.13 -16.02 -13.87
N PHE A 43 4.52 -14.83 -13.94
CA PHE A 43 4.93 -13.66 -13.14
C PHE A 43 4.19 -13.65 -11.81
N THR A 44 4.91 -13.96 -10.73
CA THR A 44 4.36 -14.00 -9.37
C THR A 44 4.91 -12.87 -8.52
N VAL A 45 4.03 -12.22 -7.77
CA VAL A 45 4.41 -11.24 -6.75
C VAL A 45 4.42 -11.92 -5.38
N GLU A 46 5.55 -11.86 -4.70
CA GLU A 46 5.73 -12.32 -3.33
C GLU A 46 5.72 -11.12 -2.38
N ALA A 47 4.83 -11.13 -1.39
CA ALA A 47 4.81 -10.16 -0.31
C ALA A 47 5.16 -10.86 1.01
N ARG A 48 6.14 -10.31 1.74
CA ARG A 48 6.59 -10.84 3.03
C ARG A 48 6.55 -9.75 4.08
N SER A 49 6.05 -10.06 5.27
CA SER A 49 6.09 -9.16 6.42
C SER A 49 6.11 -9.96 7.72
N SER A 50 6.96 -9.53 8.66
CA SER A 50 6.93 -10.02 10.05
C SER A 50 5.98 -9.21 10.94
N GLN A 51 5.33 -8.18 10.39
CA GLN A 51 4.32 -7.36 11.07
C GLN A 51 3.04 -7.27 10.22
N PRO A 52 2.43 -8.43 9.85
CA PRO A 52 1.39 -8.47 8.83
C PRO A 52 0.14 -7.65 9.17
N VAL A 53 -0.21 -7.54 10.46
CA VAL A 53 -1.35 -6.72 10.88
C VAL A 53 -1.10 -5.24 10.56
N LEU A 54 0.05 -4.69 10.94
CA LEU A 54 0.37 -3.29 10.66
C LEU A 54 0.64 -3.06 9.17
N ALA A 55 1.42 -3.93 8.53
CA ALA A 55 1.78 -3.80 7.13
C ALA A 55 0.56 -3.90 6.21
N CYS A 56 -0.29 -4.92 6.40
CA CYS A 56 -1.41 -5.18 5.50
C CYS A 56 -2.67 -4.39 5.89
N LEU A 57 -3.05 -4.33 7.18
CA LEU A 57 -4.28 -3.67 7.60
C LEU A 57 -4.05 -2.21 8.02
N GLY A 58 -3.03 -1.97 8.84
CA GLY A 58 -2.71 -0.64 9.35
C GLY A 58 -2.18 0.34 8.29
N SER A 59 -1.66 -0.19 7.17
CA SER A 59 -1.05 0.59 6.10
C SER A 59 -1.61 0.23 4.72
N GLN A 60 -1.30 -0.96 4.19
CA GLN A 60 -1.56 -1.30 2.78
C GLN A 60 -3.04 -1.26 2.38
N TYR A 61 -3.93 -1.71 3.27
CA TYR A 61 -5.36 -1.78 2.99
C TYR A 61 -5.91 -0.44 2.47
N ALA A 62 -6.66 -0.50 1.37
CA ALA A 62 -7.27 0.67 0.75
C ALA A 62 -8.59 1.01 1.46
N GLY A 63 -8.51 1.41 2.73
CA GLY A 63 -9.70 1.62 3.57
C GLY A 63 -10.14 3.07 3.69
N TRP A 64 -9.31 4.04 3.30
CA TRP A 64 -9.66 5.45 3.39
C TRP A 64 -10.38 5.93 2.13
N ASN A 65 -11.68 6.16 2.22
CA ASN A 65 -12.43 6.82 1.16
C ASN A 65 -12.08 8.33 1.10
N LEU A 66 -11.44 8.77 0.01
CA LEU A 66 -11.10 10.16 -0.26
C LEU A 66 -12.09 10.72 -1.30
N SER A 67 -13.09 11.45 -0.82
CA SER A 67 -14.10 12.09 -1.66
C SER A 67 -14.13 13.60 -1.47
N GLY A 68 -14.24 14.34 -2.57
CA GLY A 68 -14.37 15.80 -2.53
C GLY A 68 -14.56 16.38 -3.92
N GLN A 69 -15.48 17.33 -4.05
CA GLN A 69 -15.87 17.92 -5.35
C GLN A 69 -16.15 16.81 -6.38
N ASP A 70 -15.42 16.81 -7.50
CA ASP A 70 -15.53 15.85 -8.60
C ASP A 70 -14.47 14.72 -8.53
N TYR A 71 -13.85 14.51 -7.37
CA TYR A 71 -12.80 13.53 -7.16
C TYR A 71 -13.20 12.43 -6.17
N PHE A 72 -12.83 11.21 -6.52
CA PHE A 72 -12.99 10.02 -5.69
C PHE A 72 -11.77 9.11 -5.85
N ALA A 73 -11.21 8.67 -4.74
CA ALA A 73 -10.17 7.65 -4.71
C ALA A 73 -10.21 6.83 -3.40
N MET A 74 -9.65 5.63 -3.46
CA MET A 74 -9.37 4.83 -2.27
C MET A 74 -7.92 5.05 -1.86
N GLY A 75 -7.73 5.59 -0.66
CA GLY A 75 -6.43 5.78 -0.03
C GLY A 75 -5.95 4.51 0.67
N SER A 76 -4.73 4.10 0.34
CA SER A 76 -3.90 3.11 1.01
C SER A 76 -2.69 3.82 1.63
N GLY A 77 -1.92 3.12 2.46
CA GLY A 77 -0.61 3.56 2.91
C GLY A 77 -0.56 4.07 4.36
N PRO A 78 0.64 4.41 4.84
CA PRO A 78 0.90 4.70 6.24
C PRO A 78 0.21 5.98 6.72
N ALA A 79 -0.14 6.92 5.84
CA ALA A 79 -0.96 8.09 6.19
C ALA A 79 -2.27 7.72 6.90
N ARG A 80 -2.84 6.53 6.61
CA ARG A 80 -4.05 6.03 7.27
C ARG A 80 -3.87 5.88 8.78
N ALA A 81 -2.70 5.43 9.24
CA ALA A 81 -2.40 5.27 10.67
C ALA A 81 -2.21 6.59 11.43
N LEU A 82 -1.97 7.69 10.71
CA LEU A 82 -1.98 9.05 11.26
C LEU A 82 -3.42 9.59 11.32
N ALA A 83 -4.18 9.43 10.24
CA ALA A 83 -5.52 9.98 10.11
C ALA A 83 -6.58 9.24 10.94
N ARG A 84 -6.51 7.90 10.99
CA ARG A 84 -7.39 6.99 11.74
C ARG A 84 -8.89 7.27 11.56
N VAL A 85 -9.30 7.60 10.34
CA VAL A 85 -10.72 7.90 10.01
C VAL A 85 -11.58 6.65 9.82
N GLU A 86 -10.98 5.46 9.89
CA GLU A 86 -11.64 4.18 9.66
C GLU A 86 -11.88 3.45 10.99
N PRO A 87 -13.02 2.74 11.16
CA PRO A 87 -13.30 1.94 12.37
C PRO A 87 -12.24 0.89 12.67
N LEU A 88 -11.53 0.40 11.64
CA LEU A 88 -10.42 -0.55 11.78
C LEU A 88 -9.40 -0.12 12.84
N PHE A 89 -9.12 1.18 12.95
CA PHE A 89 -8.12 1.70 13.88
C PHE A 89 -8.58 1.71 15.34
N GLU A 90 -9.87 1.50 15.61
CA GLU A 90 -10.37 1.22 16.96
C GLU A 90 -9.94 -0.18 17.43
N THR A 91 -9.91 -1.15 16.51
CA THR A 91 -9.47 -2.52 16.77
C THR A 91 -7.95 -2.63 16.83
N LEU A 92 -7.22 -1.99 15.91
CA LEU A 92 -5.76 -2.15 15.80
C LEU A 92 -4.95 -1.56 16.96
N SER A 93 -5.54 -0.72 17.81
CA SER A 93 -4.88 -0.04 18.94
C SER A 93 -3.53 0.61 18.59
N TYR A 94 -3.31 0.93 17.32
CA TYR A 94 -2.10 1.52 16.78
C TYR A 94 -2.41 2.93 16.28
N ARG A 95 -1.49 3.85 16.56
CA ARG A 95 -1.49 5.21 16.04
C ARG A 95 -0.06 5.60 15.73
N ASP A 96 0.16 6.07 14.53
CA ASP A 96 1.47 6.57 14.15
C ASP A 96 1.70 8.00 14.70
N ILE A 97 2.96 8.36 14.91
CA ILE A 97 3.38 9.70 15.35
C ILE A 97 4.52 10.16 14.44
N ALA A 98 4.16 10.91 13.40
CA ALA A 98 5.10 11.41 12.42
C ALA A 98 4.79 12.86 12.02
N SER A 99 5.83 13.62 11.66
CA SER A 99 5.70 14.97 11.11
C SER A 99 5.43 14.99 9.61
N SER A 100 5.29 13.83 8.98
CA SER A 100 5.08 13.67 7.54
C SER A 100 4.21 12.44 7.26
N ALA A 101 3.44 12.50 6.19
CA ALA A 101 2.54 11.43 5.75
C ALA A 101 2.88 11.05 4.30
N VAL A 102 2.72 9.77 3.99
CA VAL A 102 2.92 9.17 2.66
C VAL A 102 1.67 8.42 2.26
#